data_AF-A0A1I4N0K8-F1
#
_entry.id   AF-A0A1I4N0K8-F1
#
_cell.length_a   1.000
_cell.length_b   1.000
_cell.length_c   1.000
_cell.angle_alpha   90.00
_cell.angle_beta   90.00
_cell.angle_gamma   90.00
#
_symmetry.space_group_name_H-M   'P 1'
#
loop_
_entity.id
_entity.type
_entity.pdbx_description
1 polymer ?
#
loop_
_entity_poly.entity_id
_entity_poly.type
_entity_poly.pdbx_seq_one_letter_code
_entity_poly.pdbx_strand_id
1 'polypeptide(L)'
;MKLYCIAKDKDYQETAEVYHVSYQQVYQWVKKYETGGGDALKDRRGRKKSREELTPKEKIKLKIKEIESENERLKAENAFLKKLEELERRRS
;
A
#
# COMPACT_ATOMS: atom_id res chain seq x y z
N MET A 1 24.93 -3.67 -12.79
CA MET A 1 24.57 -4.93 -12.11
C MET A 1 23.55 -5.80 -12.86
N LYS A 2 22.32 -5.35 -13.13
CA LYS A 2 21.32 -6.20 -13.84
C LYS A 2 21.69 -6.58 -15.28
N LEU A 3 22.06 -5.58 -16.08
CA LEU A 3 22.52 -5.79 -17.46
C LEU A 3 23.77 -6.68 -17.50
N TYR A 4 24.59 -6.64 -16.44
CA TYR A 4 25.77 -7.49 -16.29
C TYR A 4 25.39 -8.95 -16.08
N CYS A 5 24.45 -9.25 -15.18
CA CYS A 5 23.97 -10.63 -14.94
C CYS A 5 23.24 -11.22 -16.16
N ILE A 6 22.41 -10.43 -16.85
CA ILE A 6 21.67 -10.88 -18.03
C ILE A 6 22.63 -11.10 -19.22
N ALA A 7 23.65 -10.25 -19.39
CA ALA A 7 24.67 -10.43 -20.42
C ALA A 7 25.61 -11.62 -20.16
N LYS A 8 25.70 -12.08 -18.91
CA LYS A 8 26.45 -13.27 -18.47
C LYS A 8 25.56 -14.51 -18.34
N ASP A 9 24.49 -14.59 -19.14
CA ASP A 9 23.55 -15.73 -19.18
C ASP A 9 22.93 -16.09 -17.82
N LYS A 10 22.65 -15.07 -17.00
CA LYS A 10 22.10 -15.20 -15.64
C LYS A 10 23.04 -15.88 -14.64
N ASP A 11 24.35 -15.69 -14.78
CA ASP A 11 25.29 -16.05 -13.71
C ASP A 11 25.09 -15.13 -12.49
N TYR A 12 24.24 -15.59 -11.58
CA TYR A 12 23.90 -14.91 -10.34
C TYR A 12 25.05 -14.96 -9.33
N GLN A 13 25.93 -15.95 -9.41
CA GLN A 13 27.04 -16.15 -8.48
C GLN A 13 28.19 -15.20 -8.81
N GLU A 14 28.62 -15.14 -10.08
CA GLU A 14 29.63 -14.18 -10.53
C GLU A 14 29.15 -12.74 -10.27
N THR A 15 27.88 -12.44 -10.53
CA THR A 15 27.32 -11.11 -10.28
C THR A 15 27.27 -10.79 -8.78
N ALA A 16 27.00 -11.76 -7.92
CA ALA A 16 27.02 -11.57 -6.47
C ALA A 16 28.43 -11.23 -5.97
N GLU A 17 29.45 -11.92 -6.49
CA GLU A 17 30.85 -11.71 -6.15
C GLU A 17 31.36 -10.34 -6.64
N VAL A 18 31.10 -9.99 -7.91
CA VAL A 18 31.54 -8.71 -8.51
C VAL A 18 30.95 -7.49 -7.80
N TYR A 19 29.70 -7.58 -7.35
CA TYR A 19 29.00 -6.48 -6.70
C TYR A 19 28.99 -6.58 -5.17
N HIS A 20 29.66 -7.60 -4.60
CA HIS A 20 29.72 -7.87 -3.16
C HIS A 20 28.34 -7.89 -2.47
N VAL A 21 27.36 -8.51 -3.12
CA VAL A 21 26.00 -8.67 -2.60
C VAL A 21 25.64 -10.14 -2.51
N SER A 22 24.58 -10.49 -1.79
CA SER A 22 24.18 -11.90 -1.70
C SER A 22 23.57 -12.41 -3.00
N TYR A 23 23.82 -13.68 -3.32
CA TYR A 23 23.17 -14.40 -4.42
C TYR A 23 21.64 -14.20 -4.44
N GLN A 24 21.02 -14.27 -3.26
CA GLN A 24 19.59 -14.11 -3.11
C GLN A 24 19.11 -12.71 -3.54
N GLN A 25 19.90 -11.65 -3.27
CA GLN A 25 19.58 -10.30 -3.72
C GLN A 25 19.65 -10.18 -5.25
N VAL A 26 20.68 -10.76 -5.87
CA VAL A 26 20.81 -10.79 -7.34
C VAL A 26 19.60 -11.48 -7.97
N TYR A 27 19.26 -12.67 -7.48
CA TYR A 27 18.11 -13.44 -7.96
C TYR A 27 16.79 -12.66 -7.81
N GLN A 28 16.54 -12.08 -6.64
CA GLN A 28 15.33 -11.27 -6.41
C GLN A 28 15.26 -10.07 -7.35
N TRP A 29 16.38 -9.39 -7.60
CA TRP A 29 16.42 -8.27 -8.52
C TRP A 29 16.12 -8.70 -9.95
N VAL A 30 16.78 -9.75 -10.47
CA VAL A 30 16.55 -10.27 -11.83
C VAL A 30 15.10 -10.72 -11.99
N LYS A 31 14.57 -11.50 -11.05
CA LYS A 31 13.16 -11.94 -11.06
C LYS A 31 12.19 -10.76 -11.08
N LYS A 32 12.39 -9.74 -10.22
CA LYS A 32 11.58 -8.51 -10.25
C LYS A 32 11.66 -7.79 -11.59
N TYR A 33 12.82 -7.82 -12.25
CA TYR A 33 12.99 -7.26 -13.60
C TYR A 33 12.10 -7.96 -14.62
N GLU A 34 12.16 -9.29 -14.66
CA GLU A 34 11.46 -10.08 -15.68
C GLU A 34 9.94 -9.91 -15.53
N THR A 35 9.45 -9.75 -14.29
CA THR A 35 8.03 -9.58 -14.02
C THR A 35 7.46 -8.18 -14.28
N GLY A 36 8.28 -7.13 -14.24
CA GLY A 36 7.76 -5.75 -14.26
C GLY A 36 8.76 -4.67 -14.65
N GLY A 37 9.80 -5.04 -15.38
CA GLY A 37 10.82 -4.15 -15.92
C GLY A 37 11.57 -3.36 -14.86
N GLY A 38 12.04 -2.16 -15.24
CA GLY A 38 12.75 -1.24 -14.34
C GLY A 38 11.87 -0.71 -13.20
N ASP A 39 10.59 -0.48 -13.45
CA ASP A 39 9.66 0.10 -12.47
C ASP A 39 9.31 -0.83 -11.29
N ALA A 40 9.54 -2.13 -11.45
CA ALA A 40 9.42 -3.12 -10.38
C ALA A 40 10.60 -3.11 -9.39
N LEU A 41 11.73 -2.49 -9.74
CA LEU A 41 12.86 -2.31 -8.82
C LEU A 41 12.80 -1.03 -8.02
N LYS A 42 12.02 -0.04 -8.48
CA LYS A 42 11.93 1.25 -7.82
C LYS A 42 11.51 1.03 -6.37
N ASP A 43 12.24 1.61 -5.42
CA ASP A 43 11.88 1.50 -4.01
C ASP A 43 10.50 2.11 -3.80
N ARG A 44 9.55 1.31 -3.30
CA ARG A 44 8.17 1.74 -3.01
C ARG A 44 7.89 1.86 -1.52
N ARG A 45 8.90 1.72 -0.67
CA ARG A 45 8.76 1.93 0.78
C ARG A 45 8.31 3.37 1.04
N GLY A 46 7.35 3.55 1.94
CA GLY A 46 6.76 4.86 2.25
C GLY A 46 5.85 5.46 1.16
N ARG A 47 5.74 4.86 -0.03
CA ARG A 47 4.84 5.36 -1.08
C ARG A 47 3.42 4.87 -0.84
N LYS A 48 2.50 5.81 -0.59
CA LYS A 48 1.06 5.53 -0.63
C LYS A 48 0.65 5.36 -2.09
N LYS A 49 0.04 4.22 -2.45
CA LYS A 49 -0.55 4.03 -3.80
C LYS A 49 -1.55 5.18 -4.05
N SER A 50 -1.45 5.80 -5.21
CA SER A 50 -2.44 6.79 -5.66
C SER A 50 -3.82 6.13 -5.80
N ARG A 51 -4.92 6.88 -5.76
CA ARG A 51 -6.28 6.32 -5.84
C ARG A 51 -6.50 5.57 -7.17
N GLU A 52 -5.77 5.95 -8.19
CA GLU A 52 -5.76 5.41 -9.54
C GLU A 52 -5.05 4.05 -9.59
N GLU A 53 -4.02 3.84 -8.77
CA GLU A 53 -3.23 2.60 -8.65
C GLU A 53 -3.88 1.55 -7.72
N LEU A 54 -5.02 1.87 -7.10
CA LEU A 54 -5.72 0.94 -6.22
C LEU A 54 -6.51 -0.09 -7.04
N THR A 55 -6.37 -1.34 -6.64
CA THR A 55 -7.23 -2.42 -7.12
C THR A 55 -8.69 -2.16 -6.72
N PRO A 56 -9.69 -2.72 -7.43
CA PRO A 56 -11.10 -2.58 -7.06
C PRO A 56 -11.38 -2.95 -5.59
N LYS A 57 -10.75 -4.02 -5.08
CA LYS A 57 -10.87 -4.44 -3.68
C LYS A 57 -10.33 -3.39 -2.70
N GLU A 58 -9.18 -2.78 -3.01
CA GLU A 58 -8.61 -1.72 -2.18
C GLU A 58 -9.49 -0.45 -2.19
N LYS A 59 -10.07 -0.10 -3.33
CA LYS A 59 -11.03 1.02 -3.44
C LYS A 59 -12.27 0.78 -2.58
N ILE A 60 -12.84 -0.42 -2.63
CA ILE A 60 -13.99 -0.80 -1.81
C ILE A 60 -13.65 -0.70 -0.33
N LYS A 61 -12.50 -1.24 0.10
CA LYS A 61 -12.06 -1.17 1.50
C LYS A 61 -11.91 0.26 2.00
N LEU A 62 -11.35 1.15 1.18
CA LEU A 62 -11.27 2.57 1.51
C LEU A 62 -12.66 3.19 1.64
N LYS A 63 -13.60 2.85 0.75
CA LYS A 63 -14.95 3.40 0.79
C LYS A 63 -15.72 2.94 2.02
N ILE A 64 -15.57 1.67 2.40
CA ILE A 64 -16.15 1.13 3.64
C ILE A 64 -15.65 1.93 4.84
N LYS A 65 -14.33 2.12 4.95
CA LYS A 65 -13.74 2.89 6.06
C LYS A 65 -14.25 4.33 6.12
N GLU A 66 -14.41 4.98 4.97
CA GLU A 66 -14.95 6.33 4.88
C GLU A 66 -16.41 6.39 5.35
N ILE A 67 -17.23 5.41 4.94
CA ILE A 67 -18.63 5.28 5.37
C ILE A 67 -18.73 4.97 6.86
N GLU A 68 -17.90 4.09 7.40
CA GLU A 68 -17.88 3.76 8.83
C GLU A 68 -17.57 4.98 9.68
N SER A 69 -16.55 5.77 9.30
CA SER A 69 -16.20 7.00 10.00
C SER A 69 -17.34 8.03 9.99
N GLU A 70 -18.02 8.16 8.85
CA GLU A 70 -19.16 9.08 8.74
C GLU A 70 -20.35 8.60 9.56
N ASN A 71 -20.59 7.29 9.59
CA ASN A 71 -21.65 6.68 10.40
C ASN A 71 -21.39 6.89 11.91
N GLU A 72 -20.15 6.72 12.36
CA GLU A 72 -19.76 7.02 13.74
C GLU A 72 -19.99 8.50 14.08
N ARG A 73 -19.60 9.42 13.20
CA ARG A 73 -19.84 10.86 13.36
C ARG A 73 -21.33 11.16 13.52
N LEU A 74 -22.16 10.63 12.61
CA LEU A 74 -23.60 10.82 12.62
C LEU A 74 -24.27 10.18 13.84
N LYS A 75 -23.77 9.05 14.33
CA LYS A 75 -24.27 8.43 15.56
C LYS A 75 -24.00 9.31 16.78
N ALA A 76 -22.81 9.89 16.87
CA ALA A 76 -22.47 10.83 17.95
C ALA A 76 -23.35 12.08 17.89
N GLU A 77 -23.55 12.65 16.70
CA GLU A 77 -24.43 13.81 16.48
C GLU A 77 -25.88 13.50 16.88
N ASN A 78 -26.42 12.36 16.44
CA ASN A 78 -27.76 11.92 16.83
C ASN A 78 -27.90 11.69 18.34
N ALA A 79 -26.88 11.09 18.97
CA ALA A 79 -26.88 10.87 20.41
C ALA A 79 -26.89 12.20 21.19
N PHE A 80 -26.12 13.19 20.70
CA PHE A 80 -26.10 14.53 21.26
C PHE A 80 -27.46 15.22 21.14
N LEU A 81 -28.08 15.20 19.96
CA LEU A 81 -29.40 15.79 19.72
C LEU A 81 -30.49 15.18 20.61
N LYS A 82 -30.53 13.85 20.72
CA LYS A 82 -31.45 13.15 21.64
C LYS A 82 -31.27 13.59 23.09
N LYS A 83 -30.02 13.84 23.51
CA LYS A 83 -29.75 14.30 24.86
C LYS A 83 -30.23 15.73 25.10
N LEU A 84 -30.10 16.60 24.09
CA LEU A 84 -30.58 17.97 24.15
C LEU A 84 -32.11 18.02 24.28
N GLU A 85 -32.81 17.27 23.44
CA GLU A 85 -34.28 17.16 23.47
C GLU A 85 -34.79 16.66 24.84
N GLU A 86 -34.12 15.67 25.43
CA GLU A 86 -34.46 15.17 26.77
C GLU A 86 -34.33 16.27 27.84
N LEU A 87 -33.31 17.11 27.76
CA LEU A 87 -33.09 18.21 28.71
C LEU A 87 -34.14 19.32 28.55
N GLU A 88 -34.53 19.64 27.31
CA GLU A 88 -35.60 20.60 27.03
C GLU A 88 -36.95 20.10 27.55
N ARG A 89 -37.28 18.82 27.32
CA ARG A 89 -38.51 18.21 27.83
C ARG A 89 -38.59 18.17 29.35
N ARG A 90 -37.46 18.13 30.06
CA ARG A 90 -37.41 18.18 31.54
C ARG A 90 -37.55 19.59 32.10
N ARG A 91 -37.33 20.62 31.29
CA ARG A 91 -37.41 22.04 31.68
C ARG A 91 -38.78 22.67 31.39
N SER A 92 -39.56 22.07 30.50
CA SER A 92 -40.99 22.35 30.31
C SER A 92 -41.84 21.62 31.34
#